data_AF-A0A353RA59-F1
#
_entry.id   AF-A0A353RA59-F1
#
_cell.length_a   1.000
_cell.length_b   1.000
_cell.length_c   1.000
_cell.angle_alpha   90.00
_cell.angle_beta   90.00
_cell.angle_gamma   90.00
#
_symmetry.space_group_name_H-M   'P 1'
#
loop_
_entity.id
_entity.type
_entity.pdbx_description
1 polymer ?
#
loop_
_entity_poly.entity_id
_entity_poly.type
_entity_poly.pdbx_seq_one_letter_code
_entity_poly.pdbx_strand_id
1 'polypeptide(L)'
;KNNIKIEGPAGMLARNVRLGEVKIQDLIPEGTVVSQGDYVATLDRTSADNSLKDLEDEHEALIAKYDRTLLDTSLSLKALRDDIENQKFTIEEAEIAVEQSIYEPPATQRQYRNNLEKALRTYEQALNNYDLKVDQANATVNDVSIELNRKKRQLDELRAVLKDFTIYAPSDGMVIYYRDWSGDKRRIGSTISGWDLVVATLPDLSNMLSKTYVNEIDIAKVKPGQMVRIGVDAFPEKSYKGVVKEVSNIGEQLKNADAKVFEVVIKVEGQDEILRPAMTTSNQIITASMDSAIFLPSEAIFERDSITYVYRTNGVRQIVVKGESNDNFTVIEQGLAEEDEVYLSLPVSPSRFKVQGEEYISVIKQRIIDKAEAERKKAQEQESLKQKRIMIRNGQGPQNLKLPEGVTSPEGVTLPQGNSPKQGITQPEGATPPQGATQPRGGTRSGVRSSGTQQ
;
A
#
# COMPACT_ATOMS: atom_id res chain seq x y z
N LYS A 1 7.73 8.12 -3.27
CA LYS A 1 7.31 7.67 -1.93
C LYS A 1 6.66 8.78 -1.11
N ASN A 2 6.71 10.05 -1.53
CA ASN A 2 6.15 11.18 -0.77
C ASN A 2 4.98 11.86 -1.51
N ASN A 3 4.07 11.10 -2.10
CA ASN A 3 2.85 11.70 -2.66
C ASN A 3 1.83 11.78 -1.53
N ILE A 4 1.46 12.99 -1.12
CA ILE A 4 0.38 13.19 -0.17
C ILE A 4 -0.92 12.96 -0.92
N LYS A 5 -1.78 12.09 -0.39
CA LYS A 5 -3.08 11.78 -0.98
C LYS A 5 -4.11 12.78 -0.49
N ILE A 6 -4.94 13.26 -1.40
CA ILE A 6 -6.13 14.04 -1.10
C ILE A 6 -7.30 13.06 -1.16
N GLU A 7 -7.89 12.79 0.00
CA GLU A 7 -8.87 11.72 0.19
C GLU A 7 -10.26 12.29 0.48
N GLY A 8 -11.29 11.55 0.06
CA GLY A 8 -12.66 11.78 0.46
C GLY A 8 -12.94 11.32 1.90
N PRO A 9 -14.21 11.36 2.32
CA PRO A 9 -14.59 11.09 3.71
C PRO A 9 -14.25 9.66 4.14
N ALA A 10 -13.38 9.53 5.16
CA ALA A 10 -13.06 8.24 5.76
C ALA A 10 -14.28 7.54 6.37
N GLY A 11 -15.26 8.32 6.83
CA GLY A 11 -16.51 7.81 7.40
C GLY A 11 -17.46 7.15 6.38
N MET A 12 -17.15 7.12 5.08
CA MET A 12 -17.92 6.31 4.11
C MET A 12 -17.87 4.80 4.40
N LEU A 13 -16.85 4.33 5.14
CA LEU A 13 -16.77 2.95 5.64
C LEU A 13 -17.40 2.76 7.02
N ALA A 14 -17.91 3.81 7.66
CA ALA A 14 -18.42 3.72 9.02
C ALA A 14 -19.60 2.73 9.07
N ARG A 15 -19.64 1.91 10.12
CA ARG A 15 -20.64 0.83 10.24
C ARG A 15 -22.08 1.33 10.10
N ASN A 16 -22.34 2.55 10.54
CA ASN A 16 -23.65 3.17 10.56
C ASN A 16 -23.92 4.07 9.34
N VAL A 17 -22.90 4.36 8.52
CA VAL A 17 -22.99 5.19 7.31
C VAL A 17 -22.51 4.34 6.13
N ARG A 18 -23.45 3.68 5.43
CA ARG A 18 -23.12 2.86 4.25
C ARG A 18 -23.33 3.67 2.98
N LEU A 19 -22.46 4.63 2.77
CA LEU A 19 -22.36 5.29 1.48
C LEU A 19 -21.53 4.38 0.57
N GLY A 20 -22.13 3.93 -0.53
CA GLY A 20 -21.46 3.04 -1.46
C GLY A 20 -20.47 3.80 -2.31
N GLU A 21 -20.79 3.90 -3.58
CA GLU A 21 -20.01 4.61 -4.58
C GLU A 21 -20.49 6.06 -4.71
N VAL A 22 -19.57 7.02 -4.58
CA VAL A 22 -19.88 8.45 -4.65
C VAL A 22 -19.09 9.08 -5.80
N LYS A 23 -19.77 9.87 -6.63
CA LYS A 23 -19.16 10.53 -7.78
C LYS A 23 -18.49 11.83 -7.37
N ILE A 24 -17.38 12.16 -8.04
CA ILE A 24 -16.76 13.48 -7.98
C ILE A 24 -17.61 14.41 -8.83
N GLN A 25 -18.26 15.38 -8.19
CA GLN A 25 -19.12 16.36 -8.84
C GLN A 25 -18.32 17.52 -9.42
N ASP A 26 -17.31 17.98 -8.69
CA ASP A 26 -16.42 19.05 -9.10
C ASP A 26 -14.99 18.78 -8.63
N LEU A 27 -14.01 19.22 -9.42
CA LEU A 27 -12.58 19.01 -9.18
C LEU A 27 -11.80 20.15 -9.82
N ILE A 28 -10.91 20.77 -9.07
CA ILE A 28 -10.05 21.83 -9.60
C ILE A 28 -9.15 21.30 -10.73
N PRO A 29 -8.76 22.14 -11.70
CA PRO A 29 -7.91 21.70 -12.80
C PRO A 29 -6.56 21.12 -12.33
N GLU A 30 -6.13 20.05 -13.00
CA GLU A 30 -4.80 19.45 -12.81
C GLU A 30 -3.69 20.49 -13.05
N GLY A 31 -2.70 20.53 -12.15
CA GLY A 31 -1.60 21.49 -12.19
C GLY A 31 -1.83 22.79 -11.42
N THR A 32 -3.02 22.97 -10.82
CA THR A 32 -3.30 24.10 -9.92
C THR A 32 -2.47 23.97 -8.65
N VAL A 33 -1.82 25.08 -8.24
CA VAL A 33 -1.10 25.16 -6.96
C VAL A 33 -2.08 25.60 -5.89
N VAL A 34 -2.15 24.83 -4.81
CA VAL A 34 -3.06 25.05 -3.68
C VAL A 34 -2.26 25.17 -2.39
N SER A 35 -2.80 25.94 -1.45
CA SER A 35 -2.32 26.01 -0.07
C SER A 35 -3.13 25.06 0.81
N GLN A 36 -2.61 24.72 1.99
CA GLN A 36 -3.32 23.93 2.98
C GLN A 36 -4.68 24.57 3.32
N GLY A 37 -5.75 23.76 3.21
CA GLY A 37 -7.12 24.21 3.45
C GLY A 37 -7.83 24.80 2.24
N ASP A 38 -7.16 24.97 1.10
CA ASP A 38 -7.83 25.39 -0.13
C ASP A 38 -8.76 24.31 -0.66
N TYR A 39 -9.83 24.74 -1.33
CA TYR A 39 -10.79 23.85 -1.98
C TYR A 39 -10.13 23.03 -3.11
N VAL A 40 -10.45 21.74 -3.16
CA VAL A 40 -9.94 20.83 -4.20
C VAL A 40 -11.06 20.15 -4.98
N ALA A 41 -12.05 19.60 -4.29
CA ALA A 41 -13.12 18.83 -4.94
C ALA A 41 -14.41 18.82 -4.13
N THR A 42 -15.53 18.58 -4.81
CA THR A 42 -16.81 18.29 -4.16
C THR A 42 -17.35 16.97 -4.68
N LEU A 43 -17.89 16.16 -3.77
CA LEU A 43 -18.56 14.91 -4.07
C LEU A 43 -20.07 15.12 -4.26
N ASP A 44 -20.69 14.30 -5.10
CA ASP A 44 -22.13 14.32 -5.34
C ASP A 44 -22.88 13.92 -4.06
N ARG A 45 -23.60 14.90 -3.50
CA ARG A 45 -24.35 14.76 -2.25
C ARG A 45 -25.73 14.17 -2.41
N THR A 46 -26.26 14.05 -3.63
CA THR A 46 -27.69 13.79 -3.88
C THR A 46 -28.21 12.55 -3.14
N SER A 47 -27.50 11.42 -3.26
CA SER A 47 -27.90 10.18 -2.58
C SER A 47 -27.78 10.28 -1.06
N ALA A 48 -26.74 10.94 -0.56
CA ALA A 48 -26.50 11.09 0.87
C ALA A 48 -27.48 12.08 1.53
N ASP A 49 -27.84 13.16 0.86
CA ASP A 49 -28.85 14.12 1.33
C ASP A 49 -30.26 13.47 1.38
N ASN A 50 -30.60 12.59 0.43
CA ASN A 50 -31.84 11.80 0.51
C ASN A 50 -31.83 10.86 1.74
N SER A 51 -30.75 10.12 1.96
CA SER A 51 -30.61 9.28 3.15
C SER A 51 -30.61 10.07 4.45
N LEU A 52 -30.06 11.30 4.45
CA LEU A 52 -30.11 12.19 5.60
C LEU A 52 -31.55 12.57 5.92
N LYS A 53 -32.33 12.95 4.90
CA LYS A 53 -33.74 13.28 5.07
C LYS A 53 -34.54 12.09 5.61
N ASP A 54 -34.34 10.89 5.07
CA ASP A 54 -35.01 9.68 5.57
C ASP A 54 -34.67 9.41 7.05
N LEU A 55 -33.39 9.58 7.45
CA LEU A 55 -32.98 9.43 8.84
C LEU A 55 -33.55 10.53 9.76
N GLU A 56 -33.71 11.75 9.26
CA GLU A 56 -34.36 12.85 9.98
C GLU A 56 -35.83 12.55 10.23
N ASP A 57 -36.57 12.12 9.20
CA ASP A 57 -37.99 11.74 9.30
C ASP A 57 -38.18 10.54 10.26
N GLU A 58 -37.31 9.53 10.19
CA GLU A 58 -37.33 8.39 11.12
C GLU A 58 -37.01 8.81 12.57
N HIS A 59 -36.06 9.72 12.76
CA HIS A 59 -35.71 10.23 14.08
C HIS A 59 -36.87 11.03 14.68
N GLU A 60 -37.54 11.86 13.89
CA GLU A 60 -38.74 12.61 14.32
C GLU A 60 -39.89 11.67 14.71
N ALA A 61 -40.13 10.63 13.91
CA ALA A 61 -41.12 9.60 14.23
C ALA A 61 -40.81 8.87 15.55
N LEU A 62 -39.52 8.63 15.84
CA LEU A 62 -39.09 8.03 17.11
C LEU A 62 -39.24 8.97 18.31
N ILE A 63 -39.03 10.29 18.13
CA ILE A 63 -39.34 11.28 19.16
C ILE A 63 -40.83 11.24 19.50
N ALA A 64 -41.70 11.30 18.49
CA ALA A 64 -43.15 11.23 18.71
C ALA A 64 -43.57 9.91 19.37
N LYS A 65 -42.95 8.78 19.00
CA LYS A 65 -43.17 7.48 19.64
C LYS A 65 -42.74 7.49 21.12
N TYR A 66 -41.58 8.06 21.42
CA TYR A 66 -41.07 8.20 22.79
C TYR A 66 -42.01 9.03 23.66
N ASP A 67 -42.45 10.19 23.18
CA ASP A 67 -43.37 11.07 23.89
C ASP A 67 -44.73 10.39 24.13
N ARG A 68 -45.26 9.69 23.13
CA ARG A 68 -46.49 8.90 23.28
C ARG A 68 -46.33 7.81 24.34
N THR A 69 -45.21 7.07 24.33
CA THR A 69 -44.94 6.03 25.33
C THR A 69 -44.84 6.62 26.74
N LEU A 70 -44.21 7.78 26.91
CA LEU A 70 -44.18 8.50 28.19
C LEU A 70 -45.59 8.87 28.68
N LEU A 71 -46.43 9.39 27.77
CA LEU A 71 -47.82 9.76 28.10
C LEU A 71 -48.66 8.53 28.47
N ASP A 72 -48.63 7.47 27.66
CA ASP A 72 -49.41 6.25 27.88
C ASP A 72 -49.01 5.57 29.21
N THR A 73 -47.71 5.48 29.49
CA THR A 73 -47.22 4.92 30.76
C THR A 73 -47.61 5.79 31.94
N SER A 74 -47.48 7.12 31.81
CA SER A 74 -47.91 8.05 32.85
C SER A 74 -49.42 7.95 33.14
N LEU A 75 -50.26 7.81 32.11
CA LEU A 75 -51.71 7.62 32.26
C LEU A 75 -52.03 6.29 32.93
N SER A 76 -51.36 5.20 32.51
CA SER A 76 -51.54 3.87 33.12
C SER A 76 -51.15 3.85 34.60
N LEU A 77 -50.02 4.47 34.96
CA LEU A 77 -49.57 4.54 36.34
C LEU A 77 -50.46 5.43 37.20
N LYS A 78 -51.01 6.51 36.63
CA LYS A 78 -51.99 7.35 37.32
C LYS A 78 -53.26 6.56 37.63
N ALA A 79 -53.81 5.83 36.66
CA ALA A 79 -55.01 5.02 36.90
C ALA A 79 -54.82 3.98 38.01
N LEU A 80 -53.64 3.34 38.09
CA LEU A 80 -53.32 2.41 39.18
C LEU A 80 -53.16 3.13 40.54
N ARG A 81 -52.62 4.36 40.55
CA ARG A 81 -52.55 5.17 41.77
C ARG A 81 -53.94 5.53 42.27
N ASP A 82 -54.84 5.91 41.37
CA ASP A 82 -56.23 6.22 41.70
C ASP A 82 -56.96 4.97 42.22
N ASP A 83 -56.69 3.78 41.66
CA ASP A 83 -57.23 2.51 42.20
C ASP A 83 -56.70 2.20 43.61
N ILE A 84 -55.41 2.37 43.87
CA ILE A 84 -54.81 2.22 45.20
C ILE A 84 -55.50 3.17 46.21
N GLU A 85 -55.82 4.40 45.80
CA GLU A 85 -56.54 5.36 46.64
C GLU A 85 -57.97 4.90 46.93
N ASN A 86 -58.71 4.41 45.93
CA ASN A 86 -60.04 3.82 46.11
C ASN A 86 -60.02 2.60 47.06
N GLN A 87 -59.00 1.75 46.96
CA GLN A 87 -58.84 0.60 47.86
C GLN A 87 -58.58 1.03 49.31
N LYS A 88 -57.93 2.18 49.56
CA LYS A 88 -57.78 2.73 50.92
C LYS A 88 -59.11 3.13 51.53
N PHE A 89 -59.97 3.81 50.77
CA PHE A 89 -61.32 4.14 51.23
C PHE A 89 -62.14 2.86 51.50
N THR A 90 -61.98 1.84 50.67
CA THR A 90 -62.65 0.54 50.88
C THR A 90 -62.17 -0.15 52.18
N ILE A 91 -60.89 -0.04 52.52
CA ILE A 91 -60.36 -0.52 53.81
C ILE A 91 -60.97 0.29 54.96
N GLU A 92 -60.96 1.62 54.88
CA GLU A 92 -61.51 2.50 55.92
C GLU A 92 -62.99 2.19 56.21
N GLU A 93 -63.81 2.00 55.16
CA GLU A 93 -65.20 1.58 55.30
C GLU A 93 -65.34 0.22 56.00
N ALA A 94 -64.49 -0.75 55.63
CA ALA A 94 -64.49 -2.08 56.25
C ALA A 94 -64.02 -2.06 57.71
N GLU A 95 -63.06 -1.19 58.06
CA GLU A 95 -62.58 -0.97 59.43
C GLU A 95 -63.69 -0.39 60.31
N ILE A 96 -64.38 0.65 59.83
CA ILE A 96 -65.53 1.25 60.52
C ILE A 96 -66.63 0.19 60.74
N ALA A 97 -66.91 -0.64 59.74
CA ALA A 97 -67.91 -1.70 59.86
C ALA A 97 -67.52 -2.77 60.92
N VAL A 98 -66.23 -3.12 61.00
CA VAL A 98 -65.71 -4.01 62.06
C VAL A 98 -65.88 -3.37 63.43
N GLU A 99 -65.57 -2.08 63.58
CA GLU A 99 -65.71 -1.34 64.84
C GLU A 99 -67.17 -1.28 65.31
N GLN A 100 -68.11 -0.99 64.41
CA GLN A 100 -69.55 -0.94 64.71
C GLN A 100 -70.13 -2.33 65.04
N SER A 101 -69.55 -3.41 64.51
CA SER A 101 -70.04 -4.78 64.71
C SER A 101 -69.85 -5.33 66.13
N ILE A 102 -69.25 -4.59 67.05
CA ILE A 102 -68.96 -5.05 68.42
C ILE A 102 -70.20 -5.53 69.19
N TYR A 103 -71.39 -5.03 68.83
CA TYR A 103 -72.68 -5.41 69.43
C TYR A 103 -73.43 -6.52 68.66
N GLU A 104 -72.88 -6.99 67.55
CA GLU A 104 -73.49 -8.02 66.69
C GLU A 104 -73.15 -9.45 67.15
N PRO A 105 -73.88 -10.49 66.70
CA PRO A 105 -73.54 -11.88 66.98
C PRO A 105 -72.12 -12.26 66.49
N PRO A 106 -71.44 -13.23 67.14
CA PRO A 106 -70.06 -13.61 66.79
C PRO A 106 -69.86 -14.04 65.32
N ALA A 107 -70.87 -14.62 64.69
CA ALA A 107 -70.82 -14.99 63.28
C ALA A 107 -70.71 -13.75 62.37
N THR A 108 -71.51 -12.72 62.67
CA THR A 108 -71.54 -11.44 61.95
C THR A 108 -70.23 -10.67 62.15
N GLN A 109 -69.70 -10.64 63.37
CA GLN A 109 -68.38 -10.06 63.66
C GLN A 109 -67.26 -10.72 62.82
N ARG A 110 -67.28 -12.07 62.72
CA ARG A 110 -66.32 -12.81 61.87
C ARG A 110 -66.47 -12.44 60.40
N GLN A 111 -67.69 -12.23 59.91
CA GLN A 111 -67.93 -11.83 58.52
C GLN A 111 -67.32 -10.45 58.22
N TYR A 112 -67.53 -9.45 59.09
CA TYR A 112 -66.92 -8.13 58.93
C TYR A 112 -65.38 -8.20 58.96
N ARG A 113 -64.80 -8.98 59.88
CA ARG A 113 -63.34 -9.19 59.92
C ARG A 113 -62.82 -9.83 58.64
N ASN A 114 -63.50 -10.85 58.12
CA ASN A 114 -63.12 -11.50 56.86
C ASN A 114 -63.22 -10.53 55.66
N ASN A 115 -64.19 -9.61 55.67
CA ASN A 115 -64.32 -8.56 54.66
C ASN A 115 -63.16 -7.57 54.72
N LEU A 116 -62.78 -7.12 55.92
CA LEU A 116 -61.60 -6.28 56.11
C LEU A 116 -60.32 -6.98 55.63
N GLU A 117 -60.11 -8.24 56.00
CA GLU A 117 -58.97 -9.04 55.53
C GLU A 117 -58.96 -9.20 54.00
N LYS A 118 -60.14 -9.31 53.38
CA LYS A 118 -60.25 -9.32 51.92
C LYS A 118 -59.86 -7.96 51.32
N ALA A 119 -60.34 -6.86 51.87
CA ALA A 119 -59.99 -5.51 51.42
C ALA A 119 -58.49 -5.23 51.52
N LEU A 120 -57.87 -5.60 52.65
CA LEU A 120 -56.41 -5.51 52.86
C LEU A 120 -55.62 -6.30 51.81
N ARG A 121 -56.03 -7.55 51.51
CA ARG A 121 -55.38 -8.36 50.47
C ARG A 121 -55.53 -7.76 49.08
N THR A 122 -56.70 -7.21 48.75
CA THR A 122 -56.91 -6.55 47.46
C THR A 122 -56.05 -5.29 47.33
N TYR A 123 -55.92 -4.51 48.40
CA TYR A 123 -55.00 -3.36 48.45
C TYR A 123 -53.54 -3.78 48.26
N GLU A 124 -53.09 -4.83 48.94
CA GLU A 124 -51.74 -5.37 48.78
C GLU A 124 -51.49 -5.87 47.34
N GLN A 125 -52.49 -6.49 46.71
CA GLN A 125 -52.41 -6.88 45.30
C GLN A 125 -52.31 -5.66 44.37
N ALA A 126 -53.05 -4.58 44.66
CA ALA A 126 -52.98 -3.33 43.89
C ALA A 126 -51.60 -2.67 44.00
N LEU A 127 -51.00 -2.65 45.20
CA LEU A 127 -49.62 -2.17 45.41
C LEU A 127 -48.60 -2.99 44.61
N ASN A 128 -48.64 -4.32 44.74
CA ASN A 128 -47.72 -5.20 44.01
C ASN A 128 -47.88 -5.04 42.48
N ASN A 129 -49.12 -4.91 41.99
CA ASN A 129 -49.38 -4.67 40.58
C ASN A 129 -48.85 -3.31 40.12
N TYR A 130 -48.99 -2.26 40.94
CA TYR A 130 -48.41 -0.95 40.65
C TYR A 130 -46.89 -1.01 40.52
N ASP A 131 -46.21 -1.63 41.48
CA ASP A 131 -44.74 -1.77 41.45
C ASP A 131 -44.27 -2.52 40.20
N LEU A 132 -44.91 -3.65 39.88
CA LEU A 132 -44.64 -4.39 38.64
C LEU A 132 -44.89 -3.53 37.38
N LYS A 133 -45.92 -2.68 37.40
CA LYS A 133 -46.24 -1.81 36.26
C LYS A 133 -45.24 -0.66 36.13
N VAL A 134 -44.72 -0.14 37.23
CA VAL A 134 -43.63 0.86 37.23
C VAL A 134 -42.39 0.26 36.57
N ASP A 135 -41.99 -0.94 36.96
CA ASP A 135 -40.83 -1.62 36.35
C ASP A 135 -41.03 -1.85 34.84
N GLN A 136 -42.23 -2.31 34.44
CA GLN A 136 -42.57 -2.47 33.03
C GLN A 136 -42.55 -1.14 32.27
N ALA A 137 -43.08 -0.07 32.85
CA ALA A 137 -43.10 1.26 32.24
C ALA A 137 -41.68 1.78 32.02
N ASN A 138 -40.82 1.66 33.04
CA ASN A 138 -39.41 2.06 32.96
C ASN A 138 -38.68 1.29 31.86
N ALA A 139 -38.86 -0.03 31.77
CA ALA A 139 -38.27 -0.84 30.72
C ALA A 139 -38.77 -0.41 29.32
N THR A 140 -40.08 -0.20 29.17
CA THR A 140 -40.69 0.20 27.89
C THR A 140 -40.17 1.56 27.41
N VAL A 141 -40.11 2.56 28.30
CA VAL A 141 -39.57 3.89 27.99
C VAL A 141 -38.08 3.78 27.64
N ASN A 142 -37.32 2.99 28.39
CA ASN A 142 -35.90 2.79 28.15
C ASN A 142 -35.64 2.16 26.77
N ASP A 143 -36.41 1.15 26.35
CA ASP A 143 -36.26 0.51 25.05
C ASP A 143 -36.44 1.51 23.90
N VAL A 144 -37.49 2.33 23.96
CA VAL A 144 -37.72 3.39 22.95
C VAL A 144 -36.60 4.45 23.00
N SER A 145 -36.11 4.79 24.19
CA SER A 145 -34.98 5.73 24.33
C SER A 145 -33.68 5.20 23.71
N ILE A 146 -33.42 3.89 23.81
CA ILE A 146 -32.26 3.24 23.21
C ILE A 146 -32.36 3.27 21.69
N GLU A 147 -33.56 3.01 21.15
CA GLU A 147 -33.87 3.09 19.72
C GLU A 147 -33.66 4.52 19.19
N LEU A 148 -34.23 5.51 19.87
CA LEU A 148 -34.07 6.93 19.55
C LEU A 148 -32.59 7.36 19.56
N ASN A 149 -31.86 7.01 20.62
CA ASN A 149 -30.44 7.34 20.73
C ASN A 149 -29.60 6.64 19.65
N ARG A 150 -29.96 5.42 19.25
CA ARG A 150 -29.31 4.74 18.13
C ARG A 150 -29.53 5.49 16.83
N LYS A 151 -30.78 5.89 16.54
CA LYS A 151 -31.11 6.64 15.33
C LYS A 151 -30.41 8.00 15.30
N LYS A 152 -30.39 8.71 16.43
CA LYS A 152 -29.66 9.97 16.58
C LYS A 152 -28.17 9.84 16.24
N ARG A 153 -27.50 8.80 16.75
CA ARG A 153 -26.09 8.54 16.40
C ARG A 153 -25.88 8.30 14.91
N GLN A 154 -26.78 7.57 14.25
CA GLN A 154 -26.69 7.34 12.80
C GLN A 154 -26.80 8.66 12.03
N LEU A 155 -27.73 9.52 12.44
CA LEU A 155 -27.94 10.84 11.86
C LEU A 155 -26.74 11.77 12.08
N ASP A 156 -26.20 11.82 13.30
CA ASP A 156 -25.02 12.63 13.63
C ASP A 156 -23.77 12.17 12.85
N GLU A 157 -23.57 10.85 12.71
CA GLU A 157 -22.48 10.29 11.91
C GLU A 157 -22.62 10.63 10.42
N LEU A 158 -23.82 10.51 9.83
CA LEU A 158 -24.04 10.87 8.43
C LEU A 158 -23.82 12.37 8.19
N ARG A 159 -24.27 13.24 9.10
CA ARG A 159 -24.03 14.68 9.04
C ARG A 159 -22.54 15.02 9.09
N ALA A 160 -21.78 14.33 9.95
CA ALA A 160 -20.33 14.49 10.01
C ALA A 160 -19.66 14.09 8.69
N VAL A 161 -20.07 12.94 8.11
CA VAL A 161 -19.56 12.47 6.83
C VAL A 161 -19.90 13.44 5.68
N LEU A 162 -21.12 13.97 5.64
CA LEU A 162 -21.54 14.96 4.64
C LEU A 162 -20.75 16.27 4.69
N LYS A 163 -20.24 16.66 5.86
CA LYS A 163 -19.37 17.85 5.98
C LYS A 163 -18.06 17.66 5.20
N ASP A 164 -17.58 16.43 5.15
CA ASP A 164 -16.33 16.04 4.49
C ASP A 164 -16.52 15.72 2.99
N PHE A 165 -17.73 15.94 2.43
CA PHE A 165 -17.97 15.84 0.97
C PHE A 165 -17.33 16.99 0.19
N THR A 166 -17.02 18.09 0.87
CA THR A 166 -16.17 19.14 0.34
C THR A 166 -14.74 18.85 0.79
N ILE A 167 -13.88 18.56 -0.17
CA ILE A 167 -12.52 18.09 0.04
C ILE A 167 -11.56 19.26 -0.11
N TYR A 168 -10.69 19.41 0.90
CA TYR A 168 -9.69 20.47 0.98
C TYR A 168 -8.28 19.91 0.90
N ALA A 169 -7.32 20.75 0.52
CA ALA A 169 -5.93 20.37 0.41
C ALA A 169 -5.31 20.11 1.81
N PRO A 170 -4.70 18.93 2.06
CA PRO A 170 -4.09 18.61 3.35
C PRO A 170 -2.77 19.35 3.60
N SER A 171 -2.12 19.83 2.54
CA SER A 171 -0.87 20.59 2.58
C SER A 171 -0.75 21.46 1.33
N ASP A 172 0.24 22.35 1.32
CA ASP A 172 0.61 23.11 0.14
C ASP A 172 1.15 22.17 -0.96
N GLY A 173 0.85 22.46 -2.22
CA GLY A 173 1.40 21.71 -3.34
C GLY A 173 0.63 21.87 -4.65
N MET A 174 1.12 21.21 -5.70
CA MET A 174 0.44 21.17 -6.99
C MET A 174 -0.51 19.97 -7.05
N VAL A 175 -1.78 20.18 -7.38
CA VAL A 175 -2.76 19.10 -7.49
C VAL A 175 -2.55 18.30 -8.77
N ILE A 176 -2.36 17.00 -8.63
CA ILE A 176 -2.32 16.03 -9.73
C ILE A 176 -3.47 15.04 -9.59
N TYR A 177 -4.14 14.73 -10.69
CA TYR A 177 -5.22 13.75 -10.70
C TYR A 177 -4.68 12.36 -10.34
N TYR A 178 -5.35 11.72 -9.39
CA TYR A 178 -5.00 10.37 -8.99
C TYR A 178 -5.26 9.40 -10.15
N ARG A 179 -4.36 8.43 -10.34
CA ARG A 179 -4.57 7.30 -11.25
C ARG A 179 -4.97 6.09 -10.43
N ASP A 180 -6.10 5.51 -10.79
CA ASP A 180 -6.57 4.27 -10.16
C ASP A 180 -5.70 3.07 -10.59
N TRP A 181 -6.00 1.89 -10.04
CA TRP A 181 -5.30 0.65 -10.37
C TRP A 181 -5.40 0.27 -11.85
N SER A 182 -6.46 0.69 -12.53
CA SER A 182 -6.66 0.48 -13.97
C SER A 182 -5.77 1.41 -14.81
N GLY A 183 -5.18 2.44 -14.20
CA GLY A 183 -4.32 3.44 -14.83
C GLY A 183 -5.08 4.69 -15.29
N ASP A 184 -6.40 4.74 -15.07
CA ASP A 184 -7.26 5.84 -15.48
C ASP A 184 -7.18 6.98 -14.47
N LYS A 185 -7.13 8.21 -14.98
CA LYS A 185 -7.13 9.41 -14.15
C LYS A 185 -8.53 9.67 -13.61
N ARG A 186 -8.65 9.92 -12.30
CA ARG A 186 -9.86 10.48 -11.69
C ARG A 186 -10.16 11.85 -12.30
N ARG A 187 -11.41 12.05 -12.71
CA ARG A 187 -11.94 13.29 -13.28
C ARG A 187 -13.34 13.54 -12.71
N ILE A 188 -13.93 14.68 -13.05
CA ILE A 188 -15.35 14.92 -12.80
C ILE A 188 -16.17 13.76 -13.38
N GLY A 189 -17.07 13.21 -12.57
CA GLY A 189 -17.87 12.03 -12.89
C GLY A 189 -17.25 10.68 -12.51
N SER A 190 -15.95 10.63 -12.16
CA SER A 190 -15.33 9.43 -11.61
C SER A 190 -15.86 9.12 -10.21
N THR A 191 -15.84 7.84 -9.83
CA THR A 191 -16.44 7.37 -8.57
C THR A 191 -15.37 6.99 -7.55
N ILE A 192 -15.47 7.48 -6.32
CA ILE A 192 -14.71 6.98 -5.18
C ILE A 192 -15.55 6.02 -4.34
N SER A 193 -14.89 5.17 -3.57
CA SER A 193 -15.55 4.21 -2.68
C SER A 193 -14.83 4.15 -1.34
N GLY A 194 -15.45 3.52 -0.34
CA GLY A 194 -14.80 3.33 0.96
C GLY A 194 -13.42 2.65 0.89
N TRP A 195 -13.16 1.81 -0.12
CA TRP A 195 -11.87 1.12 -0.29
C TRP A 195 -10.81 1.95 -1.03
N ASP A 196 -11.23 2.96 -1.80
CA ASP A 196 -10.36 3.88 -2.53
C ASP A 196 -10.95 5.29 -2.47
N LEU A 197 -10.53 6.03 -1.44
CA LEU A 197 -10.98 7.38 -1.15
C LEU A 197 -10.21 8.44 -1.92
N VAL A 198 -9.15 8.08 -2.64
CA VAL A 198 -8.20 9.04 -3.20
C VAL A 198 -8.82 9.75 -4.40
N VAL A 199 -8.96 11.07 -4.28
CA VAL A 199 -9.47 11.95 -5.34
C VAL A 199 -8.32 12.51 -6.16
N ALA A 200 -7.29 13.02 -5.48
CA ALA A 200 -6.12 13.64 -6.10
C ALA A 200 -4.87 13.41 -5.24
N THR A 201 -3.72 13.85 -5.74
CA THR A 201 -2.45 13.73 -5.04
C THR A 201 -1.62 15.01 -5.15
N LEU A 202 -0.85 15.31 -4.11
CA LEU A 202 0.16 16.35 -4.07
C LEU A 202 1.54 15.66 -4.11
N PRO A 203 2.25 15.67 -5.26
CA PRO A 203 3.58 15.11 -5.34
C PRO A 203 4.58 16.00 -4.63
N ASP A 204 5.54 15.39 -3.95
CA ASP A 204 6.72 16.09 -3.43
C ASP A 204 7.67 16.46 -4.59
N LEU A 205 7.66 17.74 -4.97
CA LEU A 205 8.55 18.29 -5.99
C LEU A 205 9.99 18.50 -5.50
N SER A 206 10.23 18.38 -4.18
CA SER A 206 11.57 18.53 -3.60
C SER A 206 12.51 17.39 -3.97
N ASN A 207 11.95 16.23 -4.29
CA ASN A 207 12.67 14.99 -4.54
C ASN A 207 12.32 14.43 -5.92
N MET A 208 12.72 15.13 -6.97
CA MET A 208 12.49 14.70 -8.35
C MET A 208 13.37 13.50 -8.72
N LEU A 209 12.74 12.51 -9.38
CA LEU A 209 13.39 11.33 -9.91
C LEU A 209 13.19 11.31 -11.42
N SER A 210 14.29 11.21 -12.17
CA SER A 210 14.27 10.92 -13.59
C SER A 210 14.36 9.41 -13.77
N LYS A 211 13.40 8.83 -14.48
CA LYS A 211 13.42 7.43 -14.89
C LYS A 211 13.90 7.35 -16.33
N THR A 212 14.97 6.62 -16.56
CA THR A 212 15.49 6.39 -17.90
C THR A 212 15.73 4.91 -18.13
N TYR A 213 15.86 4.53 -19.41
CA TYR A 213 16.05 3.14 -19.83
C TYR A 213 17.37 3.03 -20.58
N VAL A 214 18.23 2.13 -20.14
CA VAL A 214 19.54 1.89 -20.74
C VAL A 214 19.56 0.50 -21.39
N ASN A 215 20.18 0.39 -22.56
CA ASN A 215 20.28 -0.86 -23.31
C ASN A 215 21.12 -1.92 -22.53
N GLU A 216 20.79 -3.20 -22.70
CA GLU A 216 21.54 -4.35 -22.15
C GLU A 216 23.04 -4.30 -22.42
N ILE A 217 23.48 -3.71 -23.55
CA ILE A 217 24.91 -3.64 -23.88
C ILE A 217 25.66 -2.66 -22.96
N ASP A 218 25.03 -1.53 -22.61
CA ASP A 218 25.69 -0.44 -21.86
C ASP A 218 25.41 -0.47 -20.36
N ILE A 219 24.40 -1.23 -19.91
CA ILE A 219 24.05 -1.32 -18.49
C ILE A 219 25.22 -1.77 -17.61
N ALA A 220 26.14 -2.57 -18.15
CA ALA A 220 27.34 -3.04 -17.45
C ALA A 220 28.28 -1.90 -17.01
N LYS A 221 28.20 -0.73 -17.68
CA LYS A 221 29.01 0.45 -17.36
C LYS A 221 28.33 1.36 -16.32
N VAL A 222 27.02 1.19 -16.12
CA VAL A 222 26.22 2.05 -15.24
C VAL A 222 26.22 1.52 -13.81
N LYS A 223 26.55 2.37 -12.85
CA LYS A 223 26.62 2.04 -11.42
C LYS A 223 25.94 3.11 -10.56
N PRO A 224 25.31 2.72 -9.44
CA PRO A 224 24.85 3.68 -8.44
C PRO A 224 25.98 4.62 -7.99
N GLY A 225 25.66 5.90 -7.82
CA GLY A 225 26.60 6.96 -7.43
C GLY A 225 27.26 7.72 -8.59
N GLN A 226 27.10 7.28 -9.84
CA GLN A 226 27.62 8.02 -11.00
C GLN A 226 26.89 9.36 -11.20
N MET A 227 27.64 10.39 -11.58
CA MET A 227 27.08 11.69 -11.94
C MET A 227 26.36 11.61 -13.29
N VAL A 228 25.25 12.33 -13.39
CA VAL A 228 24.43 12.42 -14.59
C VAL A 228 24.21 13.89 -14.92
N ARG A 229 24.36 14.24 -16.20
CA ARG A 229 23.86 15.50 -16.75
C ARG A 229 22.47 15.27 -17.34
N ILE A 230 21.48 15.98 -16.82
CA ILE A 230 20.07 15.83 -17.18
C ILE A 230 19.65 17.06 -17.98
N GLY A 231 19.26 16.87 -19.23
CA GLY A 231 18.58 17.86 -20.06
C GLY A 231 17.07 17.65 -20.05
N VAL A 232 16.31 18.72 -20.27
CA VAL A 232 14.85 18.67 -20.40
C VAL A 232 14.49 19.18 -21.78
N ASP A 233 13.72 18.40 -22.55
CA ASP A 233 13.39 18.74 -23.94
C ASP A 233 12.65 20.08 -24.06
N ALA A 234 11.85 20.42 -23.05
CA ALA A 234 11.13 21.69 -22.99
C ALA A 234 12.04 22.92 -22.82
N PHE A 235 13.24 22.72 -22.26
CA PHE A 235 14.21 23.79 -21.98
C PHE A 235 15.64 23.33 -22.31
N PRO A 236 16.00 23.28 -23.61
CA PRO A 236 17.29 22.72 -24.05
C PRO A 236 18.52 23.46 -23.50
N GLU A 237 18.37 24.74 -23.15
CA GLU A 237 19.46 25.56 -22.60
C GLU A 237 19.74 25.29 -21.11
N LYS A 238 18.81 24.63 -20.41
CA LYS A 238 18.98 24.28 -18.99
C LYS A 238 19.50 22.85 -18.85
N SER A 239 20.61 22.69 -18.13
CA SER A 239 21.11 21.39 -17.70
C SER A 239 21.10 21.26 -16.19
N TYR A 240 20.57 20.15 -15.70
CA TYR A 240 20.55 19.79 -14.29
C TYR A 240 21.61 18.73 -14.01
N LYS A 241 22.07 18.68 -12.76
CA LYS A 241 22.93 17.61 -12.28
C LYS A 241 22.06 16.56 -11.59
N GLY A 242 22.50 15.31 -11.64
CA GLY A 242 21.85 14.22 -10.95
C GLY A 242 22.84 13.12 -10.60
N VAL A 243 22.38 12.18 -9.80
CA VAL A 243 23.17 11.01 -9.40
C VAL A 243 22.36 9.76 -9.64
N VAL A 244 22.98 8.73 -10.22
CA VAL A 244 22.36 7.41 -10.39
C VAL A 244 22.06 6.85 -9.00
N LYS A 245 20.77 6.70 -8.69
CA LYS A 245 20.31 6.20 -7.40
C LYS A 245 20.23 4.68 -7.41
N GLU A 246 19.60 4.14 -8.45
CA GLU A 246 19.30 2.72 -8.56
C GLU A 246 19.36 2.29 -10.02
N VAL A 247 19.87 1.08 -10.22
CA VAL A 247 19.88 0.39 -11.51
C VAL A 247 19.09 -0.89 -11.32
N SER A 248 18.00 -1.06 -12.07
CA SER A 248 17.19 -2.28 -11.98
C SER A 248 18.02 -3.50 -12.35
N ASN A 249 17.88 -4.57 -11.57
CA ASN A 249 18.53 -5.85 -11.85
C ASN A 249 17.73 -6.73 -12.83
N ILE A 250 16.57 -6.24 -13.29
CA ILE A 250 15.68 -6.94 -14.20
C ILE A 250 15.52 -6.08 -15.46
N GLY A 251 15.89 -6.66 -16.59
CA GLY A 251 15.65 -6.06 -17.90
C GLY A 251 14.20 -6.29 -18.32
N GLU A 252 13.60 -5.27 -18.91
CA GLU A 252 12.24 -5.26 -19.42
C GLU A 252 12.27 -5.07 -20.94
N GLN A 253 11.28 -5.64 -21.63
CA GLN A 253 11.07 -5.39 -23.04
C GLN A 253 9.96 -4.36 -23.18
N LEU A 254 10.32 -3.14 -23.61
CA LEU A 254 9.34 -2.10 -23.89
C LEU A 254 8.54 -2.50 -25.13
N LYS A 255 7.24 -2.15 -25.16
CA LYS A 255 6.31 -2.50 -26.25
C LYS A 255 6.79 -2.10 -27.66
N ASN A 256 7.72 -1.14 -27.74
CA ASN A 256 8.24 -0.57 -28.99
C ASN A 256 9.78 -0.71 -29.12
N ALA A 257 10.43 -1.61 -28.36
CA ALA A 257 11.86 -1.83 -28.45
C ALA A 257 12.20 -3.31 -28.70
N ASP A 258 12.97 -3.57 -29.75
CA ASP A 258 13.52 -4.91 -30.03
C ASP A 258 14.60 -5.31 -29.02
N ALA A 259 15.27 -4.33 -28.41
CA ALA A 259 16.30 -4.54 -27.40
C ALA A 259 15.73 -4.56 -25.98
N LYS A 260 16.29 -5.42 -25.13
CA LYS A 260 16.02 -5.39 -23.69
C LYS A 260 16.65 -4.16 -23.08
N VAL A 261 15.91 -3.50 -22.22
CA VAL A 261 16.35 -2.30 -21.51
C VAL A 261 16.26 -2.49 -20.01
N PHE A 262 17.07 -1.76 -19.27
CA PHE A 262 17.07 -1.76 -17.82
C PHE A 262 16.66 -0.37 -17.32
N GLU A 263 15.70 -0.33 -16.39
CA GLU A 263 15.30 0.92 -15.74
C GLU A 263 16.45 1.43 -14.85
N VAL A 264 16.82 2.69 -15.04
CA VAL A 264 17.78 3.42 -14.20
C VAL A 264 17.05 4.61 -13.59
N VAL A 265 17.09 4.69 -12.26
CA VAL A 265 16.48 5.78 -11.50
C VAL A 265 17.58 6.76 -11.11
N ILE A 266 17.43 8.00 -11.57
CA ILE A 266 18.38 9.09 -11.35
C ILE A 266 17.73 10.10 -10.41
N LYS A 267 18.40 10.44 -9.32
CA LYS A 267 17.97 11.52 -8.43
C LYS A 267 18.45 12.85 -9.03
N VAL A 268 17.52 13.77 -9.26
CA VAL A 268 17.85 15.14 -9.69
C VAL A 268 18.37 15.93 -8.49
N GLU A 269 19.45 16.67 -8.67
CA GLU A 269 19.99 17.57 -7.65
C GLU A 269 19.39 18.98 -7.79
N GLY A 270 19.02 19.57 -6.67
CA GLY A 270 18.40 20.89 -6.60
C GLY A 270 16.89 20.87 -6.78
N GLN A 271 16.31 22.07 -6.68
CA GLN A 271 14.89 22.33 -6.89
C GLN A 271 14.78 23.48 -7.89
N ASP A 272 13.98 23.30 -8.94
CA ASP A 272 13.66 24.34 -9.91
C ASP A 272 12.15 24.23 -10.18
N GLU A 273 11.41 25.30 -9.95
CA GLU A 273 9.94 25.36 -10.14
C GLU A 273 9.53 25.11 -11.60
N ILE A 274 10.46 25.27 -12.54
CA ILE A 274 10.22 24.97 -13.96
C ILE A 274 10.11 23.47 -14.19
N LEU A 275 10.79 22.64 -13.38
CA LEU A 275 10.73 21.18 -13.51
C LEU A 275 9.38 20.66 -13.02
N ARG A 276 8.57 20.16 -13.97
CA ARG A 276 7.27 19.55 -13.65
C ARG A 276 7.34 18.03 -13.78
N PRO A 277 6.54 17.30 -13.00
CA PRO A 277 6.38 15.85 -13.17
C PRO A 277 5.97 15.49 -14.60
N ALA A 278 6.40 14.31 -15.06
CA ALA A 278 6.11 13.77 -16.38
C ALA A 278 6.68 14.56 -17.58
N MET A 279 7.67 15.43 -17.38
CA MET A 279 8.47 15.98 -18.48
C MET A 279 9.45 14.94 -19.04
N THR A 280 9.67 14.97 -20.36
CA THR A 280 10.70 14.16 -21.03
C THR A 280 12.09 14.70 -20.71
N THR A 281 13.03 13.80 -20.42
CA THR A 281 14.41 14.15 -20.08
C THR A 281 15.40 13.37 -20.92
N SER A 282 16.50 14.04 -21.28
CA SER A 282 17.70 13.41 -21.84
C SER A 282 18.73 13.25 -20.74
N ASN A 283 19.22 12.03 -20.52
CA ASN A 283 20.06 11.71 -19.37
C ASN A 283 21.43 11.20 -19.85
N GLN A 284 22.48 11.99 -19.65
CA GLN A 284 23.86 11.63 -19.96
C GLN A 284 24.56 11.14 -18.69
N ILE A 285 24.70 9.83 -18.55
CA ILE A 285 25.38 9.20 -17.40
C ILE A 285 26.88 9.20 -17.65
N ILE A 286 27.65 9.79 -16.74
CA ILE A 286 29.11 9.82 -16.82
C ILE A 286 29.64 8.49 -16.28
N THR A 287 30.06 7.60 -17.19
CA THR A 287 30.53 6.25 -16.85
C THR A 287 31.97 6.22 -16.36
N ALA A 288 32.81 7.08 -16.93
CA ALA A 288 34.21 7.28 -16.56
C ALA A 288 34.60 8.76 -16.75
N SER A 289 35.52 9.24 -15.93
CA SER A 289 36.11 10.57 -16.04
C SER A 289 37.61 10.43 -15.81
N MET A 290 38.41 11.08 -16.66
CA MET A 290 39.87 11.05 -16.62
C MET A 290 40.37 12.49 -16.64
N ASP A 291 41.10 12.89 -15.59
CA ASP A 291 41.60 14.27 -15.45
C ASP A 291 42.81 14.54 -16.34
N SER A 292 43.61 13.51 -16.64
CA SER A 292 44.78 13.59 -17.52
C SER A 292 44.90 12.31 -18.34
N ALA A 293 44.82 12.44 -19.66
CA ALA A 293 44.95 11.33 -20.62
C ALA A 293 45.39 11.87 -21.98
N ILE A 294 46.23 11.12 -22.69
CA ILE A 294 46.51 11.38 -24.10
C ILE A 294 45.35 10.79 -24.90
N PHE A 295 44.69 11.60 -25.72
CA PHE A 295 43.57 11.15 -26.55
C PHE A 295 43.70 11.67 -27.97
N LEU A 296 43.17 10.90 -28.91
CA LEU A 296 43.11 11.27 -30.32
C LEU A 296 41.66 11.19 -30.81
N PRO A 297 41.28 11.99 -31.82
CA PRO A 297 40.03 11.77 -32.54
C PRO A 297 39.97 10.32 -33.02
N SER A 298 38.84 9.65 -32.82
CA SER A 298 38.68 8.23 -33.16
C SER A 298 38.94 7.94 -34.65
N GLU A 299 38.77 8.94 -35.52
CA GLU A 299 39.08 8.86 -36.96
C GLU A 299 40.58 8.75 -37.28
N ALA A 300 41.45 9.24 -36.39
CA ALA A 300 42.90 9.20 -36.56
C ALA A 300 43.50 7.82 -36.20
N ILE A 301 42.67 6.90 -35.73
CA ILE A 301 43.07 5.58 -35.25
C ILE A 301 42.68 4.54 -36.30
N PHE A 302 43.67 3.77 -36.75
CA PHE A 302 43.48 2.75 -37.75
C PHE A 302 43.72 1.37 -37.14
N GLU A 303 42.90 0.39 -37.53
CA GLU A 303 43.02 -0.98 -37.07
C GLU A 303 43.24 -1.91 -38.26
N ARG A 304 44.25 -2.79 -38.15
CA ARG A 304 44.51 -3.85 -39.12
C ARG A 304 44.97 -5.10 -38.37
N ASP A 305 44.37 -6.23 -38.67
CA ASP A 305 44.70 -7.53 -38.07
C ASP A 305 44.69 -7.48 -36.52
N SER A 306 43.70 -6.77 -35.94
CA SER A 306 43.54 -6.51 -34.50
C SER A 306 44.66 -5.72 -33.82
N ILE A 307 45.55 -5.10 -34.62
CA ILE A 307 46.57 -4.17 -34.14
C ILE A 307 46.11 -2.75 -34.45
N THR A 308 46.08 -1.92 -33.42
CA THR A 308 45.74 -0.50 -33.51
C THR A 308 47.01 0.33 -33.75
N TYR A 309 46.97 1.23 -34.71
CA TYR A 309 48.10 2.10 -35.05
C TYR A 309 47.65 3.48 -35.50
N VAL A 310 48.59 4.43 -35.44
CA VAL A 310 48.44 5.82 -35.90
C VAL A 310 49.59 6.16 -36.84
N TYR A 311 49.36 7.09 -37.76
CA TYR A 311 50.40 7.60 -38.65
C TYR A 311 50.93 8.92 -38.11
N ARG A 312 52.23 8.99 -37.81
CA ARG A 312 52.90 10.21 -37.35
C ARG A 312 53.42 11.02 -38.54
N THR A 313 53.51 12.35 -38.41
CA THR A 313 54.01 13.24 -39.48
C THR A 313 55.48 12.99 -39.84
N ASN A 314 56.25 12.36 -38.94
CA ASN A 314 57.63 11.93 -39.14
C ASN A 314 57.80 10.68 -40.04
N GLY A 315 56.71 10.16 -40.63
CA GLY A 315 56.75 9.01 -41.54
C GLY A 315 56.76 7.65 -40.83
N VAL A 316 56.36 7.61 -39.56
CA VAL A 316 56.26 6.38 -38.75
C VAL A 316 54.80 5.93 -38.60
N ARG A 317 54.57 4.63 -38.79
CA ARG A 317 53.33 3.94 -38.41
C ARG A 317 53.52 3.37 -37.02
N GLN A 318 53.02 4.10 -36.03
CA GLN A 318 53.20 3.79 -34.62
C GLN A 318 52.06 2.89 -34.13
N ILE A 319 52.41 1.72 -33.58
CA ILE A 319 51.46 0.85 -32.89
C ILE A 319 51.16 1.47 -31.53
N VAL A 320 49.88 1.52 -31.19
CA VAL A 320 49.39 2.15 -29.96
C VAL A 320 48.45 1.22 -29.21
N VAL A 321 48.45 1.36 -27.89
CA VAL A 321 47.53 0.63 -27.02
C VAL A 321 46.35 1.52 -26.71
N LYS A 322 45.17 1.18 -27.26
CA LYS A 322 43.92 1.90 -26.99
C LYS A 322 43.40 1.61 -25.57
N GLY A 323 42.92 2.67 -24.92
CA GLY A 323 42.19 2.64 -23.67
C GLY A 323 40.70 2.84 -23.90
N GLU A 324 40.05 3.54 -22.98
CA GLU A 324 38.64 3.91 -23.09
C GLU A 324 38.38 4.83 -24.29
N SER A 325 37.21 4.68 -24.90
CA SER A 325 36.80 5.45 -26.07
C SER A 325 35.37 5.94 -25.92
N ASN A 326 35.11 7.15 -26.41
CA ASN A 326 33.77 7.66 -26.65
C ASN A 326 33.54 7.88 -28.16
N ASP A 327 32.41 8.45 -28.53
CA ASP A 327 32.01 8.61 -29.94
C ASP A 327 33.00 9.44 -30.77
N ASN A 328 33.72 10.38 -30.14
CA ASN A 328 34.57 11.33 -30.83
C ASN A 328 36.06 11.06 -30.63
N PHE A 329 36.45 10.56 -29.46
CA PHE A 329 37.84 10.45 -29.03
C PHE A 329 38.12 9.10 -28.40
N THR A 330 39.34 8.64 -28.57
CA THR A 330 39.87 7.43 -27.94
C THR A 330 41.13 7.76 -27.18
N VAL A 331 41.21 7.28 -25.94
CA VAL A 331 42.38 7.42 -25.08
C VAL A 331 43.48 6.47 -25.55
N ILE A 332 44.71 6.98 -25.61
CA ILE A 332 45.92 6.23 -25.92
C ILE A 332 46.72 6.07 -24.64
N GLU A 333 46.82 4.84 -24.15
CA GLU A 333 47.54 4.55 -22.90
C GLU A 333 49.04 4.39 -23.13
N GLN A 334 49.43 3.87 -24.29
CA GLN A 334 50.84 3.61 -24.63
C GLN A 334 51.10 3.79 -26.12
N GLY A 335 52.35 4.16 -26.45
CA GLY A 335 52.83 4.30 -27.83
C GLY A 335 52.81 5.73 -28.38
N LEU A 336 52.32 6.71 -27.63
CA LEU A 336 52.38 8.14 -27.97
C LEU A 336 52.82 8.97 -26.77
N ALA A 337 53.55 10.04 -27.04
CA ALA A 337 53.90 11.08 -26.08
C ALA A 337 53.05 12.33 -26.33
N GLU A 338 53.01 13.21 -25.32
CA GLU A 338 52.48 14.57 -25.47
C GLU A 338 53.29 15.30 -26.57
N GLU A 339 52.61 16.08 -27.43
CA GLU A 339 53.16 16.76 -28.63
C GLU A 339 53.45 15.89 -29.88
N ASP A 340 53.11 14.59 -29.89
CA ASP A 340 53.22 13.79 -31.11
C ASP A 340 52.15 14.17 -32.17
N GLU A 341 52.59 14.67 -33.33
CA GLU A 341 51.69 14.99 -34.44
C GLU A 341 51.29 13.75 -35.26
N VAL A 342 49.99 13.55 -35.46
CA VAL A 342 49.41 12.42 -36.19
C VAL A 342 48.50 12.85 -37.34
N TYR A 343 48.39 12.02 -38.37
CA TYR A 343 47.44 12.21 -39.46
C TYR A 343 46.01 11.87 -39.01
N LEU A 344 45.07 12.76 -39.29
CA LEU A 344 43.64 12.55 -39.06
C LEU A 344 43.00 11.57 -40.04
N SER A 345 43.56 11.43 -41.25
CA SER A 345 43.04 10.57 -42.31
C SER A 345 44.13 9.68 -42.88
N LEU A 346 43.72 8.60 -43.56
CA LEU A 346 44.66 7.64 -44.12
C LEU A 346 45.56 8.33 -45.17
N PRO A 347 46.89 8.33 -45.00
CA PRO A 347 47.79 9.01 -45.93
C PRO A 347 47.75 8.33 -47.31
N VAL A 348 47.99 9.10 -48.38
CA VAL A 348 47.90 8.63 -49.80
C VAL A 348 48.89 7.48 -50.12
N SER A 349 49.90 7.24 -49.28
CA SER A 349 50.84 6.11 -49.43
C SER A 349 51.19 5.47 -48.07
N PRO A 350 50.29 4.67 -47.49
CA PRO A 350 50.47 4.09 -46.15
C PRO A 350 51.65 3.11 -46.06
N SER A 351 52.03 2.48 -47.18
CA SER A 351 53.12 1.50 -47.26
C SER A 351 54.52 2.10 -47.12
N ARG A 352 54.67 3.43 -47.20
CA ARG A 352 55.96 4.12 -47.02
C ARG A 352 56.34 4.36 -45.56
N PHE A 353 55.40 4.16 -44.64
CA PHE A 353 55.62 4.44 -43.22
C PHE A 353 56.34 3.27 -42.55
N LYS A 354 57.40 3.57 -41.79
CA LYS A 354 58.13 2.55 -41.03
C LYS A 354 57.32 2.16 -39.80
N VAL A 355 57.20 0.87 -39.53
CA VAL A 355 56.46 0.38 -38.35
C VAL A 355 57.32 0.58 -37.10
N GLN A 356 56.73 1.12 -36.04
CA GLN A 356 57.36 1.27 -34.73
C GLN A 356 56.37 0.89 -33.63
N GLY A 357 56.86 0.44 -32.47
CA GLY A 357 56.02 0.01 -31.35
C GLY A 357 55.64 -1.48 -31.40
N GLU A 358 56.43 -2.33 -32.06
CA GLU A 358 56.16 -3.77 -32.13
C GLU A 358 56.15 -4.43 -30.74
N GLU A 359 56.84 -3.84 -29.76
CA GLU A 359 56.79 -4.24 -28.34
C GLU A 359 55.36 -4.22 -27.77
N TYR A 360 54.51 -3.29 -28.23
CA TYR A 360 53.12 -3.17 -27.78
C TYR A 360 52.21 -4.26 -28.37
N ILE A 361 52.62 -4.95 -29.44
CA ILE A 361 51.84 -6.07 -30.02
C ILE A 361 51.65 -7.18 -28.98
N SER A 362 52.66 -7.43 -28.16
CA SER A 362 52.58 -8.41 -27.07
C SER A 362 51.52 -8.03 -26.03
N VAL A 363 51.49 -6.75 -25.64
CA VAL A 363 50.51 -6.17 -24.71
C VAL A 363 49.09 -6.22 -25.29
N ILE A 364 48.93 -5.86 -26.57
CA ILE A 364 47.64 -5.90 -27.27
C ILE A 364 47.11 -7.34 -27.34
N LYS A 365 47.95 -8.31 -27.72
CA LYS A 365 47.57 -9.73 -27.77
C LYS A 365 47.16 -10.25 -26.39
N GLN A 366 47.90 -9.90 -25.34
CA GLN A 366 47.57 -10.32 -23.98
C GLN A 366 46.23 -9.73 -23.54
N ARG A 367 45.96 -8.44 -23.81
CA ARG A 367 44.67 -7.81 -23.49
C ARG A 367 43.49 -8.47 -24.22
N ILE A 368 43.68 -8.86 -25.47
CA ILE A 368 42.63 -9.56 -26.23
C ILE A 368 42.31 -10.90 -25.56
N ILE A 369 43.34 -11.64 -25.12
CA ILE A 369 43.17 -12.91 -24.39
C ILE A 369 42.47 -12.66 -23.05
N ASP A 370 42.96 -11.72 -22.25
CA ASP A 370 42.40 -11.40 -20.93
C ASP A 370 40.93 -10.94 -21.03
N LYS A 371 40.60 -10.14 -22.04
CA LYS A 371 39.22 -9.70 -22.31
C LYS A 371 38.34 -10.87 -22.73
N ALA A 372 38.81 -11.76 -23.60
CA ALA A 372 38.08 -12.94 -24.02
C ALA A 372 37.85 -13.92 -22.84
N GLU A 373 38.82 -14.08 -21.94
CA GLU A 373 38.67 -14.87 -20.72
C GLU A 373 37.67 -14.25 -19.73
N ALA A 374 37.72 -12.93 -19.54
CA ALA A 374 36.78 -12.20 -18.69
C ALA A 374 35.35 -12.29 -19.23
N GLU A 375 35.15 -12.17 -20.55
CA GLU A 375 33.85 -12.35 -21.21
C GLU A 375 33.34 -13.79 -21.05
N ARG A 376 34.20 -14.81 -21.24
CA ARG A 376 33.85 -16.22 -21.00
C ARG A 376 33.44 -16.48 -19.55
N LYS A 377 34.18 -15.95 -18.57
CA LYS A 377 33.84 -16.07 -17.15
C LYS A 377 32.50 -15.42 -16.83
N LYS A 378 32.25 -14.22 -17.35
CA LYS A 378 30.95 -13.51 -17.17
C LYS A 378 29.80 -14.28 -17.82
N ALA A 379 29.99 -14.85 -19.02
CA ALA A 379 28.99 -15.67 -19.69
C ALA A 379 28.67 -16.95 -18.88
N GLN A 380 29.70 -17.65 -18.39
CA GLN A 380 29.53 -18.83 -17.52
C GLN A 380 28.83 -18.48 -16.20
N GLU A 381 29.16 -17.35 -15.59
CA GLU A 381 28.51 -16.88 -14.37
C GLU A 381 27.03 -16.55 -14.61
N GLN A 382 26.72 -15.84 -15.71
CA GLN A 382 25.34 -15.56 -16.12
C GLN A 382 24.55 -16.84 -16.44
N GLU A 383 25.15 -17.82 -17.12
CA GLU A 383 24.53 -19.13 -17.36
C GLU A 383 24.30 -19.90 -16.06
N SER A 384 25.25 -19.88 -15.14
CA SER A 384 25.11 -20.53 -13.83
C SER A 384 24.00 -19.89 -12.99
N LEU A 385 23.86 -18.56 -13.04
CA LEU A 385 22.78 -17.82 -12.38
C LEU A 385 21.43 -18.12 -13.05
N LYS A 386 21.39 -18.25 -14.38
CA LYS A 386 20.20 -18.65 -15.14
C LYS A 386 19.78 -20.08 -14.80
N GLN A 387 20.73 -21.02 -14.71
CA GLN A 387 20.47 -22.41 -14.31
C GLN A 387 20.02 -22.52 -12.85
N LYS A 388 20.66 -21.81 -11.91
CA LYS A 388 20.21 -21.74 -10.51
C LYS A 388 18.78 -21.19 -10.41
N ARG A 389 18.43 -20.17 -11.20
CA ARG A 389 17.07 -19.62 -11.26
C ARG A 389 16.05 -20.64 -11.80
N ILE A 390 16.42 -21.42 -12.82
CA ILE A 390 15.56 -22.50 -13.36
C ILE A 390 15.37 -23.61 -12.32
N MET A 391 16.42 -24.02 -11.63
CA MET A 391 16.35 -25.02 -10.56
C MET A 391 15.46 -24.57 -9.39
N ILE A 392 15.58 -23.32 -8.94
CA ILE A 392 14.75 -22.76 -7.86
C ILE A 392 13.28 -22.66 -8.29
N ARG A 393 13.01 -22.23 -9.54
CA ARG A 393 11.64 -22.15 -10.07
C ARG A 393 10.99 -23.54 -10.24
N ASN A 394 11.78 -24.57 -10.49
CA ASN A 394 11.31 -25.96 -10.65
C ASN A 394 11.37 -26.79 -9.36
N GLY A 395 11.59 -26.16 -8.18
CA GLY A 395 11.56 -26.84 -6.89
C GLY A 395 12.74 -27.78 -6.59
N GLN A 396 13.82 -27.72 -7.38
CA GLN A 396 15.01 -28.56 -7.19
C GLN A 396 16.16 -27.71 -6.63
N GLY A 397 16.12 -27.41 -5.32
CA GLY A 397 17.27 -26.81 -4.63
C GLY A 397 18.42 -27.82 -4.42
N PRO A 398 19.67 -27.37 -4.25
CA PRO A 398 20.80 -28.26 -4.00
C PRO A 398 20.60 -29.08 -2.71
N GLN A 399 20.79 -30.40 -2.80
CA GLN A 399 20.82 -31.31 -1.66
C GLN A 399 22.02 -30.92 -0.76
N ASN A 400 21.76 -30.62 0.52
CA ASN A 400 22.71 -30.16 1.56
C ASN A 400 22.88 -28.64 1.78
N LEU A 401 21.79 -27.86 1.79
CA LEU A 401 21.81 -26.57 2.49
C LEU A 401 21.52 -26.78 3.99
N LYS A 402 22.50 -26.54 4.87
CA LYS A 402 22.23 -26.35 6.30
C LYS A 402 21.60 -24.98 6.49
N LEU A 403 20.35 -24.94 6.95
CA LEU A 403 19.70 -23.70 7.37
C LEU A 403 20.34 -23.19 8.67
N PRO A 404 20.60 -21.88 8.82
CA PRO A 404 20.97 -21.30 10.11
C PRO A 404 19.82 -21.46 11.11
N GLU A 405 20.15 -21.64 12.40
CA GLU A 405 19.17 -21.84 13.47
C GLU A 405 18.17 -20.67 13.55
N GLY A 406 16.88 -20.98 13.58
CA GLY A 406 15.82 -20.01 13.88
C GLY A 406 14.94 -19.52 12.72
N VAL A 407 15.06 -20.06 11.50
CA VAL A 407 14.22 -19.62 10.35
C VAL A 407 13.09 -20.60 10.07
N THR A 408 11.84 -20.14 10.16
CA THR A 408 10.63 -20.88 9.73
C THR A 408 10.43 -20.74 8.23
N SER A 409 10.16 -21.85 7.52
CA SER A 409 9.89 -21.82 6.07
C SER A 409 8.53 -21.18 5.74
N PRO A 410 8.38 -20.49 4.59
CA PRO A 410 7.09 -19.99 4.13
C PRO A 410 6.13 -21.13 3.76
N GLU A 411 4.82 -20.91 3.95
CA GLU A 411 3.77 -21.86 3.57
C GLU A 411 3.85 -22.28 2.10
N GLY A 412 3.76 -23.58 1.85
CA GLY A 412 3.59 -24.15 0.50
C GLY A 412 4.82 -24.82 -0.14
N VAL A 413 5.96 -24.95 0.56
CA VAL A 413 7.13 -25.66 0.01
C VAL A 413 7.12 -27.13 0.44
N THR A 414 7.03 -28.05 -0.54
CA THR A 414 7.24 -29.49 -0.32
C THR A 414 8.72 -29.84 -0.37
N LEU A 415 9.23 -30.54 0.65
CA LEU A 415 10.63 -30.94 0.72
C LEU A 415 10.89 -32.19 -0.18
N PRO A 416 12.04 -32.26 -0.88
CA PRO A 416 12.39 -33.43 -1.68
C PRO A 416 12.66 -34.67 -0.81
N GLN A 417 12.34 -35.85 -1.35
CA GLN A 417 12.55 -37.15 -0.67
C GLN A 417 14.02 -37.35 -0.29
N GLY A 418 14.27 -37.60 1.01
CA GLY A 418 15.60 -37.95 1.53
C GLY A 418 16.04 -37.21 2.79
N ASN A 419 15.36 -36.13 3.19
CA ASN A 419 15.71 -35.40 4.41
C ASN A 419 14.89 -35.87 5.62
N SER A 420 15.56 -36.46 6.62
CA SER A 420 14.99 -36.73 7.94
C SER A 420 15.18 -35.52 8.86
N PRO A 421 14.14 -35.01 9.54
CA PRO A 421 14.32 -33.99 10.55
C PRO A 421 15.04 -34.57 11.78
N LYS A 422 15.95 -33.80 12.37
CA LYS A 422 16.48 -34.13 13.71
C LYS A 422 15.37 -33.99 14.75
N GLN A 423 15.41 -34.85 15.78
CA GLN A 423 14.46 -34.86 16.90
C GLN A 423 14.29 -33.44 17.49
N GLY A 424 13.05 -32.97 17.57
CA GLY A 424 12.70 -31.70 18.22
C GLY A 424 11.79 -30.74 17.43
N ILE A 425 11.32 -31.08 16.23
CA ILE A 425 10.43 -30.22 15.44
C ILE A 425 9.00 -30.78 15.46
N THR A 426 8.04 -30.01 15.98
CA THR A 426 6.60 -30.31 15.89
C THR A 426 6.06 -29.93 14.52
N GLN A 427 5.43 -30.88 13.83
CA GLN A 427 4.75 -30.63 12.56
C GLN A 427 3.42 -29.89 12.77
N PRO A 428 3.01 -28.99 11.87
CA PRO A 428 1.66 -28.44 11.88
C PRO A 428 0.64 -29.49 11.41
N GLU A 429 -0.57 -29.45 11.96
CA GLU A 429 -1.68 -30.35 11.59
C GLU A 429 -2.02 -30.20 10.09
N GLY A 430 -2.03 -31.33 9.36
CA GLY A 430 -2.57 -31.40 8.00
C GLY A 430 -1.70 -32.03 6.91
N ALA A 431 -0.49 -32.53 7.21
CA ALA A 431 0.37 -33.15 6.19
C ALA A 431 0.12 -34.67 6.06
N THR A 432 -0.35 -35.12 4.88
CA THR A 432 -0.52 -36.54 4.55
C THR A 432 0.77 -37.13 3.97
N PRO A 433 1.29 -38.26 4.46
CA PRO A 433 2.52 -38.85 3.92
C PRO A 433 2.26 -39.64 2.63
N PRO A 434 3.26 -39.73 1.72
CA PRO A 434 3.14 -40.53 0.50
C PRO A 434 3.21 -42.05 0.80
N GLN A 435 2.49 -42.84 -0.01
CA GLN A 435 2.45 -44.30 0.08
C GLN A 435 3.83 -44.92 -0.21
N GLY A 436 4.34 -45.74 0.74
CA GLY A 436 5.47 -46.63 0.48
C GLY A 436 6.66 -46.56 1.44
N ALA A 437 6.49 -46.29 2.74
CA ALA A 437 7.57 -46.38 3.72
C ALA A 437 7.27 -47.40 4.84
N THR A 438 8.05 -48.47 4.87
CA THR A 438 8.07 -49.50 5.92
C THR A 438 8.69 -48.92 7.20
N GLN A 439 8.02 -49.06 8.35
CA GLN A 439 8.56 -48.64 9.66
C GLN A 439 9.58 -49.66 10.20
N PRO A 440 10.73 -49.25 10.75
CA PRO A 440 11.50 -50.08 11.64
C PRO A 440 10.93 -50.03 13.07
N ARG A 441 10.84 -51.21 13.69
CA ARG A 441 10.44 -51.47 15.09
C ARG A 441 11.37 -50.75 16.08
N GLY A 442 10.78 -50.16 17.13
CA GLY A 442 11.47 -49.94 18.42
C GLY A 442 10.81 -48.88 19.32
N GLY A 443 10.13 -49.35 20.39
CA GLY A 443 9.85 -48.70 21.70
C GLY A 443 9.25 -47.28 21.76
N THR A 444 8.33 -46.91 22.65
CA THR A 444 7.66 -47.58 23.78
C THR A 444 6.45 -46.70 24.13
N ARG A 445 5.35 -47.34 24.53
CA ARG A 445 4.12 -46.72 25.05
C ARG A 445 4.38 -46.00 26.38
N SER A 446 3.74 -44.84 26.56
CA SER A 446 2.92 -44.51 27.74
C SER A 446 1.89 -43.46 27.27
N GLY A 447 0.58 -43.78 27.18
CA GLY A 447 -0.39 -43.62 28.28
C GLY A 447 -0.81 -42.15 28.38
N VAL A 448 -2.08 -41.72 28.32
CA VAL A 448 -3.31 -42.28 28.88
C VAL A 448 -4.52 -41.50 28.31
N ARG A 449 -5.58 -42.25 27.92
CA ARG A 449 -7.06 -42.03 27.96
C ARG A 449 -7.70 -40.71 27.52
N SER A 450 -8.60 -40.80 26.53
CA SER A 450 -10.09 -40.78 26.63
C SER A 450 -10.64 -39.36 26.47
N SER A 451 -11.65 -39.05 25.68
CA SER A 451 -12.93 -39.72 25.37
C SER A 451 -13.58 -38.93 24.23
N GLY A 452 -14.19 -39.58 23.23
CA GLY A 452 -15.63 -39.45 22.90
C GLY A 452 -16.02 -38.11 22.24
N THR A 453 -16.97 -37.97 21.34
CA THR A 453 -18.02 -38.78 20.73
C THR A 453 -18.61 -37.87 19.63
N GLN A 454 -18.96 -38.45 18.48
CA GLN A 454 -19.99 -38.05 17.49
C GLN A 454 -20.43 -36.56 17.39
N GLN A 455 -20.41 -36.00 16.17
CA GLN A 455 -21.50 -36.09 15.18
C GLN A 455 -21.01 -35.64 13.81
#